data_AF-A0A3D0SDA2-F1
#
_entry.id   AF-A0A3D0SDA2-F1
#
_cell.length_a   1.000
_cell.length_b   1.000
_cell.length_c   1.000
_cell.angle_alpha   90.00
_cell.angle_beta   90.00
_cell.angle_gamma   90.00
#
_symmetry.space_group_name_H-M   'P 1'
#
loop_
_entity.id
_entity.type
_entity.pdbx_description
1 polymer ?
#
loop_
_entity_poly.entity_id
_entity_poly.type
_entity_poly.pdbx_seq_one_letter_code
_entity_poly.pdbx_strand_id
1 'polypeptide(L)' 'FGAAVNITLGLPFIRTSVDHGTALDLAAKGQADSGSFTKALNKAIELAHHQQ' A
#
# COMPACT_ATOMS: atom_id res chain seq x y z
N PHE A 1 1.56 -8.27 10.58
CA PHE A 1 1.23 -7.96 9.17
C PHE A 1 0.22 -6.82 9.16
N GLY A 2 0.22 -5.95 8.14
CA GLY A 2 -0.75 -4.83 8.04
C GLY A 2 -0.19 -3.46 8.41
N ALA A 3 1.13 -3.32 8.51
CA ALA A 3 1.78 -2.04 8.80
C ALA A 3 2.97 -1.70 7.90
N ALA A 4 3.52 -2.68 7.20
CA ALA A 4 4.59 -2.43 6.26
C ALA A 4 4.02 -1.86 4.96
N VAL A 5 4.83 -1.09 4.25
CA VAL A 5 4.53 -0.55 2.92
C VAL A 5 5.66 -0.97 2.00
N ASN A 6 5.32 -1.59 0.87
CA ASN A 6 6.29 -1.88 -0.18
C ASN A 6 6.50 -0.62 -1.02
N ILE A 7 7.74 -0.16 -1.15
CA ILE A 7 8.12 1.00 -1.98
C ILE A 7 9.04 0.52 -3.09
N THR A 8 8.77 0.92 -4.33
CA THR A 8 9.66 0.61 -5.47
C THR A 8 10.54 1.80 -5.79
N LEU A 9 11.84 1.61 -5.69
CA LEU A 9 12.85 2.62 -6.01
C LEU A 9 13.31 2.49 -7.46
N GLY A 10 13.73 3.60 -8.07
CA GLY A 10 14.28 3.65 -9.43
C GLY A 10 13.25 3.84 -10.55
N LEU A 11 11.96 3.90 -10.25
CA LEU A 11 10.92 4.29 -11.23
C LEU A 11 10.89 5.82 -11.41
N PRO A 12 10.44 6.33 -12.58
CA PRO A 12 10.29 7.76 -12.82
C PRO A 12 9.03 8.36 -12.15
N PHE A 13 8.38 7.63 -11.25
CA PHE A 13 7.22 8.07 -10.48
C PHE A 13 7.16 7.31 -9.14
N ILE A 14 6.41 7.86 -8.18
CA ILE A 14 6.21 7.25 -6.86
C ILE A 14 5.33 6.00 -7.00
N ARG A 15 5.80 4.87 -6.47
CA ARG A 15 5.03 3.62 -6.40
C ARG A 15 5.13 2.98 -5.03
N THR A 16 4.00 2.94 -4.32
CA THR A 16 3.80 2.17 -3.09
C THR A 16 2.88 0.98 -3.35
N SER A 17 2.89 -0.02 -2.47
CA SER A 17 2.02 -1.19 -2.54
C SER A 17 1.80 -1.80 -1.16
N VAL A 18 0.77 -2.63 -1.05
CA VAL A 18 0.46 -3.41 0.15
C VAL A 18 1.55 -4.43 0.45
N ASP A 19 1.61 -4.87 1.72
CA ASP A 19 2.53 -5.91 2.22
C ASP A 19 1.97 -7.34 2.16
N HIS A 20 0.82 -7.54 1.50
CA HIS A 20 0.14 -8.84 1.42
C HIS A 20 -0.25 -9.23 -0.02
N GLY A 21 -0.64 -10.50 -0.19
CA GLY A 21 -1.14 -11.05 -1.45
C GLY A 21 -2.64 -10.81 -1.65
N THR A 22 -3.24 -11.58 -2.56
CA THR A 22 -4.64 -11.40 -3.01
C THR A 22 -5.70 -11.84 -2.00
N ALA A 23 -5.37 -12.73 -1.06
CA ALA A 23 -6.30 -13.28 -0.06
C ALA A 23 -7.65 -13.70 -0.68
N LEU A 24 -7.60 -14.55 -1.73
CA LEU A 24 -8.79 -14.96 -2.50
C LEU A 24 -9.85 -15.64 -1.62
N ASP A 25 -9.42 -16.31 -0.56
CA ASP A 25 -10.27 -16.90 0.47
C ASP A 25 -11.05 -15.86 1.29
N LEU A 26 -10.65 -14.58 1.29
CA LEU A 26 -11.35 -13.47 1.96
C LEU A 26 -12.20 -12.62 1.00
N ALA A 27 -12.09 -12.85 -0.31
CA ALA A 27 -12.79 -12.08 -1.31
C ALA A 27 -14.32 -12.11 -1.08
N ALA A 28 -14.94 -10.93 -1.14
CA ALA A 28 -16.38 -10.72 -0.91
C ALA A 28 -16.93 -11.16 0.47
N LYS A 29 -16.08 -11.50 1.44
CA LYS A 29 -16.51 -11.87 2.80
C LYS A 29 -16.59 -10.68 3.77
N GLY A 30 -16.08 -9.50 3.38
CA GLY A 30 -16.01 -8.33 4.26
C GLY A 30 -15.01 -8.46 5.41
N GLN A 31 -14.09 -9.41 5.32
CA GLN A 31 -13.12 -9.76 6.38
C GLN A 31 -11.69 -9.29 6.08
N ALA A 32 -11.45 -8.68 4.93
CA ALA A 32 -10.14 -8.18 4.56
C ALA A 32 -9.75 -6.95 5.40
N ASP A 33 -8.54 -6.96 5.95
CA ASP A 33 -7.97 -5.80 6.64
C ASP A 33 -7.43 -4.78 5.62
N SER A 34 -7.98 -3.56 5.61
CA SER A 34 -7.56 -2.48 4.73
C SER A 34 -6.35 -1.68 5.25
N GLY A 35 -5.87 -1.96 6.46
CA GLY A 35 -4.81 -1.19 7.13
C GLY A 35 -3.51 -1.07 6.33
N SER A 36 -3.10 -2.14 5.64
CA SER A 36 -1.92 -2.13 4.75
C SER A 36 -2.11 -1.16 3.57
N PHE A 37 -3.30 -1.20 2.96
CA PHE A 37 -3.65 -0.34 1.83
C PHE A 37 -3.69 1.14 2.23
N THR A 38 -4.36 1.46 3.33
CA THR A 38 -4.41 2.83 3.86
C THR A 38 -3.02 3.39 4.13
N LYS A 39 -2.12 2.58 4.70
CA LYS A 39 -0.72 3.01 4.95
C LYS A 39 0.06 3.21 3.65
N ALA A 40 -0.11 2.32 2.67
CA ALA A 40 0.54 2.46 1.37
C ALA A 40 0.10 3.74 0.65
N LEU A 41 -1.19 4.06 0.71
CA LEU A 41 -1.74 5.29 0.16
C LEU A 41 -1.21 6.54 0.88
N ASN A 42 -1.26 6.56 2.21
CA ASN A 42 -0.75 7.69 3.00
C ASN A 42 0.74 7.93 2.75
N LYS A 43 1.54 6.87 2.63
CA LYS A 43 2.97 7.00 2.31
C LYS A 43 3.20 7.57 0.91
N ALA A 44 2.37 7.21 -0.08
CA ALA A 44 2.47 7.81 -1.42
C ALA A 44 2.16 9.31 -1.38
N ILE A 45 1.13 9.73 -0.63
CA ILE A 45 0.78 11.15 -0.45
C ILE A 45 1.92 11.92 0.21
N GLU A 46 2.49 11.38 1.30
CA GLU A 46 3.65 11.98 1.98
C GLU A 46 4.83 12.18 1.02
N LEU A 47 5.20 11.14 0.27
CA LEU A 47 6.30 11.22 -0.71
C LEU A 47 6.01 12.24 -1.83
N ALA A 48 4.75 12.33 -2.28
CA ALA A 48 4.35 13.29 -3.32
C ALA A 48 4.47 14.73 -2.83
N HIS A 49 4.15 15.01 -1.56
CA HIS A 49 4.37 16.34 -0.97
C HIS A 49 5.86 16.70 -0.85
N HIS A 50 6.74 15.72 -0.64
CA HIS A 50 8.19 15.95 -0.57
C HIS A 50 8.88 16.13 -1.94
N GLN A 51 8.18 15.89 -3.06
CA GLN A 51 8.71 16.13 -4.42
C GLN A 51 8.44 17.54 -4.95
N GLN A 52 7.68 18.37 -4.22
CA GLN A 52 7.44 19.78 -4.55
C GLN A 52 8.60 20.67 -4.09
#